data_AF-A0A0W8DF89-F1
#
_entry.id   AF-A0A0W8DF89-F1
#
_cell.length_a   1.000
_cell.length_b   1.000
_cell.length_c   1.000
_cell.angle_alpha   90.00
_cell.angle_beta   90.00
_cell.angle_gamma   90.00
#
_symmetry.space_group_name_H-M   'P 1'
#
loop_
_entity.id
_entity.type
_entity.pdbx_description
1 polymer ?
#
loop_
_entity_poly.entity_id
_entity_poly.type
_entity_poly.pdbx_seq_one_letter_code
_entity_poly.pdbx_strand_id
1 'polypeptide(L)'
;MKETYQINACVQVKGGSAPTFVLGITTARLVHNHHINKHKLNQYPHNRIALEPDVVYTVNELRRAGVKKNILKYIHENSACNPTNQDVHNLVRTLRKRENTSTTSAKRLKKWMIEFSEEPGNVGLIFVDSVHDKV
;
A
#
# COMPACT_ATOMS: atom_id res chain seq x y z
N MET A 1 -1.98 5.20 -14.57
CA MET A 1 -2.92 4.51 -15.48
C MET A 1 -2.39 4.68 -16.88
N LYS A 2 -2.05 3.60 -17.60
CA LYS A 2 -1.49 3.71 -18.95
C LYS A 2 -2.64 3.64 -19.95
N GLU A 3 -3.00 4.78 -20.51
CA GLU A 3 -3.98 4.84 -21.59
C GLU A 3 -3.28 4.47 -22.88
N THR A 4 -3.89 3.55 -23.63
CA THR A 4 -3.34 3.12 -24.92
C THR A 4 -4.39 3.41 -25.97
N TYR A 5 -4.05 4.29 -26.90
CA TYR A 5 -4.88 4.70 -28.02
C TYR A 5 -4.35 4.04 -29.29
N GLN A 6 -5.26 3.56 -30.14
CA GLN A 6 -4.90 3.04 -31.45
C GLN A 6 -5.48 3.93 -32.54
N ILE A 7 -4.59 4.50 -33.35
CA ILE A 7 -4.92 5.29 -34.53
C ILE A 7 -4.33 4.56 -35.73
N ASN A 8 -5.19 4.21 -36.68
CA ASN A 8 -4.73 3.79 -38.00
C ASN A 8 -4.81 5.00 -38.93
N ALA A 9 -3.71 5.31 -39.60
CA ALA A 9 -3.64 6.40 -40.55
C ALA A 9 -2.95 5.94 -41.84
N CYS A 10 -3.32 6.53 -42.96
CA CYS A 10 -2.65 6.35 -44.24
C CYS A 10 -2.32 7.71 -44.86
N VAL A 11 -1.28 7.75 -45.69
CA VAL A 11 -0.97 8.93 -46.50
C VAL A 11 -1.70 8.79 -47.83
N GLN A 12 -2.45 9.82 -48.20
CA GLN A 12 -3.14 9.93 -49.48
C GLN A 12 -2.55 11.10 -50.26
N VAL A 13 -2.42 10.95 -51.58
CA VAL A 13 -2.02 12.06 -52.45
C VAL A 13 -3.28 12.60 -53.11
N LYS A 14 -3.59 13.88 -52.89
CA LYS A 14 -4.65 14.57 -53.63
C LYS A 14 -4.05 15.21 -54.90
N GLY A 15 -4.72 15.01 -56.02
CA GLY A 15 -4.31 15.51 -57.33
C GLY A 15 -4.51 17.03 -57.48
N GLY A 16 -3.49 17.69 -58.02
CA GLY A 16 -3.40 19.11 -58.36
C GLY A 16 -2.12 19.36 -59.19
N SER A 17 -1.81 20.61 -59.54
CA SER A 17 -0.56 20.95 -60.27
C SER A 17 0.72 20.61 -59.50
N ALA A 18 0.63 20.39 -58.19
CA ALA A 18 1.67 19.82 -57.34
C ALA A 18 1.08 18.74 -56.42
N PRO A 19 1.82 17.65 -56.14
CA PRO A 19 1.31 16.57 -55.28
C PRO A 19 1.12 17.08 -53.84
N THR A 20 -0.12 17.00 -53.34
CA THR A 20 -0.44 17.34 -51.96
C THR A 20 -0.64 16.06 -51.16
N PHE A 21 0.27 15.80 -50.22
CA PHE A 21 0.17 14.68 -49.30
C PHE A 21 -0.79 15.04 -48.15
N VAL A 22 -1.77 14.19 -47.91
CA VAL A 22 -2.78 14.33 -46.86
C VAL A 22 -2.72 13.12 -45.96
N LEU A 23 -2.64 13.35 -44.65
CA LEU A 23 -2.78 12.30 -43.66
C LEU A 23 -4.27 11.98 -43.47
N GLY A 24 -4.70 10.81 -43.93
CA GLY A 24 -6.04 10.30 -43.73
C GLY A 24 -6.11 9.43 -42.48
N ILE A 25 -6.84 9.87 -41.45
CA ILE A 25 -7.17 9.03 -40.30
C ILE A 25 -8.28 8.08 -40.73
N THR A 26 -7.99 6.78 -40.80
CA THR A 26 -8.96 5.78 -41.31
C THR A 26 -9.82 5.21 -40.20
N THR A 27 -9.25 5.04 -39.00
CA THR A 27 -9.97 4.60 -37.81
C THR A 27 -9.29 5.12 -36.55
N ALA A 28 -10.07 5.66 -35.63
CA ALA A 28 -9.62 6.03 -34.30
C ALA A 28 -10.44 5.24 -33.27
N ARG A 29 -9.81 4.29 -32.59
CA ARG A 29 -10.43 3.59 -31.46
C ARG A 29 -10.05 4.31 -30.18
N LEU A 30 -10.92 5.22 -29.78
CA LEU A 30 -10.78 6.05 -28.58
C LEU A 30 -11.40 5.39 -27.34
N VAL A 31 -11.95 4.19 -27.49
CA VAL A 31 -12.60 3.45 -26.39
C VAL A 31 -11.64 2.44 -25.80
N HIS A 32 -11.70 2.28 -24.48
CA HIS A 32 -10.95 1.26 -23.77
C HIS A 32 -11.27 -0.13 -24.35
N ASN A 33 -10.24 -0.94 -24.55
CA ASN A 33 -10.37 -2.33 -25.02
C ASN A 33 -11.00 -3.28 -23.98
N HIS A 34 -11.54 -2.74 -22.89
CA HIS A 34 -12.19 -3.46 -21.82
C HIS A 34 -13.32 -2.62 -21.22
N HIS A 35 -14.33 -3.31 -20.68
CA HIS A 35 -15.46 -2.66 -20.02
C HIS A 35 -15.00 -1.92 -18.76
N ILE A 36 -15.09 -0.59 -18.78
CA ILE A 36 -14.86 0.28 -17.63
C ILE A 36 -16.10 0.18 -16.73
N ASN A 37 -15.89 -0.28 -15.51
CA ASN A 37 -16.95 -0.33 -14.52
C ASN A 37 -16.43 0.26 -13.22
N LYS A 38 -17.19 1.18 -12.61
CA LYS A 38 -16.88 1.77 -11.29
C LYS A 38 -16.64 0.69 -10.23
N HIS A 39 -17.38 -0.41 -10.30
CA HIS A 39 -17.15 -1.56 -9.43
C HIS A 39 -15.75 -2.16 -9.61
N LYS A 40 -15.28 -2.37 -10.86
CA LYS A 40 -13.92 -2.88 -11.13
C LYS A 40 -12.85 -1.90 -10.67
N LEU A 41 -13.08 -0.60 -10.89
CA LEU A 41 -12.19 0.45 -10.41
C LEU A 41 -12.04 0.38 -8.88
N ASN A 42 -13.14 0.30 -8.15
CA ASN A 42 -13.16 0.25 -6.69
C ASN A 42 -12.55 -1.05 -6.12
N GLN A 43 -12.45 -2.11 -6.92
CA GLN A 43 -11.84 -3.39 -6.51
C GLN A 43 -10.32 -3.41 -6.62
N TYR A 44 -9.70 -2.43 -7.30
CA TYR A 44 -8.25 -2.41 -7.37
C TYR A 44 -7.63 -2.19 -5.97
N PRO A 45 -6.53 -2.88 -5.65
CA PRO A 45 -5.89 -2.77 -4.34
C PRO A 45 -5.59 -1.32 -3.94
N HIS A 46 -5.09 -0.49 -4.86
CA HIS A 46 -4.78 0.91 -4.60
C HIS A 46 -5.99 1.74 -4.16
N ASN A 47 -7.18 1.45 -4.70
CA ASN A 47 -8.41 2.16 -4.33
C ASN A 47 -9.04 1.60 -3.06
N ARG A 48 -8.92 0.28 -2.82
CA ARG A 48 -9.43 -0.38 -1.61
C ARG A 48 -8.73 0.07 -0.33
N ILE A 49 -7.48 0.51 -0.44
CA ILE A 49 -6.62 0.88 0.69
C ILE A 49 -6.23 2.36 0.70
N ALA A 50 -6.86 3.19 -0.13
CA ALA A 50 -6.64 4.64 -0.19
C ALA A 50 -7.27 5.35 1.02
N LEU A 51 -6.89 4.92 2.22
CA LEU A 51 -7.38 5.45 3.48
C LEU A 51 -6.76 6.82 3.76
N GLU A 52 -7.57 7.75 4.24
CA GLU A 52 -7.11 9.04 4.70
C GLU A 52 -6.16 8.90 5.90
N PRO A 53 -5.19 9.81 6.07
CA PRO A 53 -4.23 9.75 7.17
C PRO A 53 -4.88 9.64 8.55
N ASP A 54 -5.99 10.35 8.78
CA ASP A 54 -6.70 10.36 10.06
C ASP A 54 -7.35 9.01 10.37
N VAL A 55 -7.91 8.34 9.35
CA VAL A 55 -8.45 6.98 9.51
C VAL A 55 -7.32 6.01 9.85
N VAL A 56 -6.17 6.13 9.20
CA VAL A 56 -4.99 5.29 9.48
C VAL A 56 -4.46 5.53 10.90
N TYR A 57 -4.47 6.77 11.38
CA TYR A 57 -4.08 7.12 12.74
C TYR A 57 -4.98 6.43 13.77
N THR A 58 -6.31 6.55 13.63
CA THR A 58 -7.26 5.92 14.55
C THR A 58 -7.16 4.40 14.50
N VAL A 59 -6.97 3.80 13.31
CA VAL A 59 -6.72 2.36 13.18
C VAL A 59 -5.47 1.93 13.95
N ASN A 60 -4.42 2.75 13.98
CA ASN A 60 -3.23 2.47 14.78
C ASN A 60 -3.54 2.49 16.28
N GLU A 61 -4.31 3.46 16.77
CA GLU A 61 -4.73 3.54 18.17
C GLU A 61 -5.62 2.35 18.57
N LEU A 62 -6.62 2.00 17.76
CA LEU A 62 -7.46 0.81 17.96
C LEU A 62 -6.62 -0.48 18.04
N ARG A 63 -5.60 -0.58 17.17
CA ARG A 63 -4.67 -1.70 17.16
C ARG A 63 -3.79 -1.73 18.41
N ARG A 64 -3.37 -0.59 18.95
CA ARG A 64 -2.60 -0.48 20.22
C ARG A 64 -3.47 -0.85 21.42
N ALA A 65 -4.74 -0.49 21.40
CA ALA A 65 -5.75 -0.91 22.39
C ALA A 65 -6.14 -2.40 22.29
N GLY A 66 -5.60 -3.16 21.33
CA GLY A 66 -5.84 -4.60 21.20
C GLY A 66 -7.16 -4.97 20.52
N VAL A 67 -7.88 -4.00 19.95
CA VAL A 67 -9.18 -4.24 19.33
C VAL A 67 -9.00 -4.81 17.91
N LYS A 68 -9.33 -6.09 17.72
CA LYS A 68 -9.14 -6.78 16.42
C LYS A 68 -10.37 -6.79 15.53
N LYS A 69 -11.56 -7.03 16.09
CA LYS A 69 -12.80 -7.25 15.31
C LYS A 69 -13.45 -5.96 14.78
N ASN A 70 -13.14 -4.81 15.38
CA ASN A 70 -13.81 -3.54 15.04
C ASN A 70 -13.06 -2.69 14.00
N ILE A 71 -11.81 -3.03 13.64
CA ILE A 71 -11.01 -2.20 12.72
C ILE A 71 -11.62 -2.17 11.31
N LEU A 72 -12.03 -3.33 10.77
CA LEU A 72 -12.65 -3.39 9.45
C LEU A 72 -13.98 -2.60 9.43
N LYS A 73 -14.81 -2.78 10.45
CA LYS A 73 -16.07 -2.06 10.62
C LYS A 73 -15.85 -0.55 10.70
N TYR A 74 -14.89 -0.12 11.53
CA TYR A 74 -14.51 1.29 11.65
C TYR A 74 -14.12 1.89 10.30
N ILE A 75 -13.32 1.18 9.50
CA ILE A 75 -12.90 1.68 8.18
C ILE A 75 -14.11 1.82 7.25
N HIS A 76 -15.05 0.87 7.23
CA HIS A 76 -16.26 1.01 6.42
C HIS A 76 -17.16 2.16 6.87
N GLU A 77 -17.21 2.47 8.16
CA GLU A 77 -18.03 3.55 8.71
C GLU A 77 -17.39 4.93 8.53
N ASN A 78 -16.06 5.01 8.40
CA ASN A 78 -15.30 6.27 8.40
C ASN A 78 -14.53 6.51 7.09
N SER A 79 -14.73 5.69 6.06
CA SER A 79 -14.08 5.83 4.76
C SER A 79 -14.98 5.34 3.63
N ALA A 80 -14.82 5.94 2.45
CA ALA A 80 -15.43 5.44 1.21
C ALA A 80 -14.74 4.17 0.67
N CYS A 81 -13.64 3.73 1.29
CA CYS A 81 -12.91 2.54 0.88
C CYS A 81 -13.65 1.25 1.24
N ASN A 82 -13.44 0.22 0.43
CA ASN A 82 -13.99 -1.12 0.65
C ASN A 82 -12.87 -2.15 0.85
N PRO A 83 -12.10 -2.05 1.95
CA PRO A 83 -11.02 -2.98 2.22
C PRO A 83 -11.57 -4.37 2.56
N THR A 84 -10.74 -5.38 2.32
CA THR A 84 -10.99 -6.75 2.76
C THR A 84 -10.32 -7.01 4.10
N ASN A 85 -10.67 -8.12 4.76
CA ASN A 85 -9.95 -8.60 5.95
C ASN A 85 -8.44 -8.72 5.70
N GLN A 86 -8.02 -9.19 4.52
CA GLN A 86 -6.61 -9.29 4.17
C GLN A 86 -5.92 -7.92 4.12
N ASP A 87 -6.60 -6.89 3.60
CA ASP A 87 -6.05 -5.53 3.57
C ASP A 87 -5.85 -4.99 4.98
N VAL A 88 -6.83 -5.22 5.87
CA VAL A 88 -6.73 -4.84 7.28
C VAL A 88 -5.57 -5.55 7.96
N HIS A 89 -5.39 -6.85 7.72
CA HIS A 89 -4.25 -7.60 8.24
C HIS A 89 -2.92 -7.03 7.74
N ASN A 90 -2.82 -6.70 6.45
CA ASN A 90 -1.63 -6.12 5.85
C ASN A 90 -1.34 -4.72 6.40
N LEU A 91 -2.37 -3.89 6.58
CA LEU A 91 -2.28 -2.56 7.19
C LEU A 91 -1.76 -2.67 8.62
N VAL A 92 -2.40 -3.49 9.45
CA VAL A 92 -1.99 -3.73 10.84
C VAL A 92 -0.55 -4.23 10.88
N ARG A 93 -0.18 -5.21 10.06
CA ARG A 93 1.20 -5.72 9.97
C ARG A 93 2.20 -4.63 9.63
N THR A 94 1.84 -3.73 8.70
CA THR A 94 2.68 -2.61 8.29
C THR A 94 2.85 -1.59 9.42
N LEU A 95 1.77 -1.26 10.13
CA LEU A 95 1.81 -0.40 11.32
C LEU A 95 2.69 -1.01 12.42
N ARG A 96 2.60 -2.33 12.66
CA ARG A 96 3.51 -3.02 13.60
C ARG A 96 4.97 -2.89 13.19
N LYS A 97 5.27 -3.05 11.90
CA LYS A 97 6.64 -2.94 11.39
C LYS A 97 7.20 -1.52 11.60
N ARG A 98 6.41 -0.49 11.33
CA ARG A 98 6.79 0.93 11.55
C ARG A 98 7.01 1.28 13.01
N GLU A 99 6.32 0.62 13.93
CA GLU A 99 6.56 0.78 15.37
C GLU A 99 7.81 -0.01 15.81
N ASN A 100 7.96 -1.23 15.30
CA ASN A 100 9.08 -2.12 15.65
C ASN A 100 10.44 -1.70 15.07
N THR A 101 10.48 -0.76 14.12
CA THR A 101 11.73 -0.10 13.73
C THR A 101 12.36 0.70 14.89
N SER A 102 11.61 0.98 15.96
CA SER A 102 12.10 1.71 17.13
C SER A 102 12.75 0.85 18.23
N THR A 103 12.31 -0.39 18.50
CA THR A 103 13.02 -1.27 19.47
C THR A 103 12.75 -2.75 19.20
N THR A 104 13.77 -3.49 18.78
CA THR A 104 13.71 -4.96 18.74
C THR A 104 13.50 -5.52 20.15
N SER A 105 13.04 -6.77 20.30
CA SER A 105 12.97 -7.45 21.60
C SER A 105 14.29 -7.38 22.36
N ALA A 106 15.41 -7.52 21.66
CA ALA A 106 16.76 -7.34 22.22
C ALA A 106 17.01 -5.90 22.72
N LYS A 107 16.62 -4.87 21.95
CA LYS A 107 16.73 -3.47 22.40
C LYS A 107 15.84 -3.17 23.60
N ARG A 108 14.62 -3.74 23.65
CA ARG A 108 13.70 -3.62 24.80
C ARG A 108 14.27 -4.31 26.03
N LEU A 109 14.78 -5.53 25.89
CA LEU A 109 15.41 -6.28 26.97
C LEU A 109 16.65 -5.54 27.50
N LYS A 110 17.48 -4.99 26.61
CA LYS A 110 18.64 -4.18 27.00
C LYS A 110 18.22 -2.94 27.78
N LYS A 111 17.19 -2.21 27.33
CA LYS A 111 16.67 -1.04 28.02
C LYS A 111 16.12 -1.40 29.41
N TRP A 112 15.30 -2.45 29.49
CA TRP A 112 14.77 -2.94 30.76
C TRP A 112 15.88 -3.38 31.73
N MET A 113 16.93 -4.03 31.22
CA MET A 113 18.07 -4.45 32.05
C MET A 113 18.85 -3.26 32.62
N ILE A 114 18.95 -2.16 31.87
CA ILE A 114 19.54 -0.91 32.36
C ILE A 114 18.69 -0.35 33.50
N GLU A 115 17.38 -0.18 33.29
CA GLU A 115 16.44 0.31 34.31
C GLU A 115 16.42 -0.59 35.56
N PHE A 116 16.45 -1.91 35.38
CA PHE A 116 16.48 -2.88 36.48
C PHE A 116 17.76 -2.75 37.35
N SER A 117 18.88 -2.40 36.74
CA SER A 117 20.19 -2.29 37.42
C SER A 117 20.39 -0.93 38.10
N GLU A 118 19.46 0.02 37.97
CA GLU A 118 19.53 1.33 38.63
C GLU A 118 19.27 1.24 40.15
N GLU A 119 18.58 0.18 40.62
CA GLU A 119 18.37 -0.05 42.05
C GLU A 119 19.59 -0.72 42.70
N PRO A 120 20.12 -0.19 43.82
CA PRO A 120 21.26 -0.76 44.52
C PRO A 120 20.99 -2.20 44.98
N GLY A 121 21.81 -3.14 44.52
CA GLY A 121 21.69 -4.57 44.83
C GLY A 121 21.15 -5.43 43.68
N ASN A 122 20.62 -4.83 42.62
CA ASN A 122 20.21 -5.55 41.43
C ASN A 122 21.40 -5.80 40.50
N VAL A 123 21.59 -7.07 40.10
CA VAL A 123 22.59 -7.47 39.11
C VAL A 123 21.91 -8.36 38.07
N GLY A 124 21.98 -7.95 36.80
CA GLY A 124 21.41 -8.68 35.68
C GLY A 124 22.45 -9.00 34.61
N LEU A 125 22.39 -10.21 34.05
CA LEU A 125 23.24 -10.66 32.95
C LEU A 125 22.36 -11.11 31.77
N ILE A 126 22.74 -10.70 30.56
CA ILE A 126 22.09 -11.14 29.31
C ILE A 126 23.08 -12.05 28.57
N PHE A 127 22.68 -13.30 28.36
CA PHE A 127 23.38 -14.20 27.45
C PHE A 127 22.75 -14.11 26.07
N VAL A 128 23.56 -13.90 25.04
CA VAL A 128 23.14 -13.90 23.64
C VAL A 128 23.85 -15.05 22.95
N ASP A 129 23.10 -16.09 22.57
CA ASP A 129 23.63 -17.15 21.73
C ASP A 129 23.90 -16.59 20.32
N SER A 130 25.17 -16.58 19.93
CA SER A 130 25.55 -16.31 18.55
C SER A 130 25.32 -17.58 17.74
N VAL A 131 24.16 -17.67 17.07
CA VAL A 131 23.92 -18.70 16.06
C VAL A 131 24.84 -18.40 14.89
N HIS A 132 26.04 -18.97 14.91
CA HIS A 132 26.89 -19.04 13.73
C HIS A 132 26.19 -20.00 12.77
N ASP A 133 25.83 -19.49 11.58
CA ASP A 133 25.27 -20.31 10.50
C ASP A 133 26.13 -21.56 10.31
N LYS A 134 25.48 -22.73 10.37
CA LYS A 134 26.12 -23.97 9.96
C LYS A 134 26.34 -23.91 8.45
N VAL A 135 27.62 -24.02 8.08
CA VAL A 135 28.16 -24.15 6.72
C VAL A 135 27.40 -25.20 5.92
#